data_AF-A0A843KZW9-F1
#
_entry.id   AF-A0A843KZW9-F1
#
_cell.length_a   1.000
_cell.length_b   1.000
_cell.length_c   1.000
_cell.angle_alpha   90.00
_cell.angle_beta   90.00
_cell.angle_gamma   90.00
#
_symmetry.space_group_name_H-M   'P 1'
#
loop_
_entity.id
_entity.type
_entity.pdbx_description
1 polymer ?
#
loop_
_entity_poly.entity_id
_entity_poly.type
_entity_poly.pdbx_seq_one_letter_code
_entity_poly.pdbx_strand_id
1 'polypeptide(L)'
;MARLNPIADAMSTIKNAGDAGKSEVIVEPAGKLLGAMLRVMQENGFIGGFEFIDDGRGGQFRVQLPGTINKCGAITPRFSVGMADMEYWESQYLPAKNFGILIVSTSKGVISHEQARGEGIGGQLLGYVY
;
A
#
# COMPACT_ATOMS: atom_id res chain seq x y z
N MET A 1 -23.80 0.59 0.19
CA MET A 1 -23.10 0.25 -1.07
C MET A 1 -22.17 -0.93 -0.80
N ALA A 2 -22.16 -1.95 -1.65
CA ALA A 2 -21.25 -3.08 -1.50
C ALA A 2 -19.81 -2.63 -1.80
N ARG A 3 -18.89 -2.81 -0.84
CA ARG A 3 -17.45 -2.57 -1.07
C ARG A 3 -16.89 -3.73 -1.86
N LEU A 4 -16.53 -3.49 -3.13
CA LEU A 4 -15.95 -4.51 -4.01
C LEU A 4 -14.46 -4.75 -3.68
N ASN A 5 -13.71 -3.69 -3.38
CA ASN A 5 -12.30 -3.79 -3.01
C ASN A 5 -11.93 -2.76 -1.93
N PRO A 6 -11.99 -3.15 -0.64
CA PRO A 6 -11.66 -2.26 0.48
C PRO A 6 -10.25 -1.65 0.41
N ILE A 7 -9.29 -2.29 -0.25
CA ILE A 7 -7.92 -1.78 -0.39
C ILE A 7 -7.87 -0.66 -1.43
N ALA A 8 -8.57 -0.84 -2.56
CA ALA A 8 -8.64 0.19 -3.59
C ALA A 8 -9.34 1.45 -3.06
N ASP A 9 -10.43 1.26 -2.32
CA ASP A 9 -11.14 2.35 -1.65
C ASP A 9 -10.22 3.07 -0.67
N ALA A 10 -9.51 2.32 0.19
CA ALA A 10 -8.57 2.86 1.17
C ALA A 10 -7.44 3.69 0.54
N MET A 11 -6.78 3.15 -0.49
CA MET A 11 -5.71 3.86 -1.20
C MET A 11 -6.24 5.15 -1.86
N SER A 12 -7.43 5.09 -2.45
CA SER A 12 -8.06 6.27 -3.05
C SER A 12 -8.39 7.33 -2.01
N THR A 13 -8.90 6.93 -0.85
CA THR A 13 -9.17 7.84 0.28
C THR A 13 -7.90 8.51 0.78
N ILE A 14 -6.80 7.74 0.93
CA ILE A 14 -5.49 8.27 1.33
C ILE A 14 -4.99 9.30 0.32
N LYS A 15 -5.05 8.97 -0.99
CA LYS A 15 -4.60 9.89 -2.03
C LYS A 15 -5.41 11.18 -2.04
N ASN A 16 -6.74 11.06 -2.05
CA ASN A 16 -7.63 12.22 -2.08
C ASN A 16 -7.43 13.13 -0.86
N ALA A 17 -7.14 12.56 0.31
CA ALA A 17 -6.84 13.33 1.51
C ALA A 17 -5.48 14.04 1.42
N GLY A 18 -4.46 13.37 0.89
CA GLY A 18 -3.15 13.97 0.63
C GLY A 18 -3.23 15.13 -0.36
N ASP A 19 -3.99 14.97 -1.45
CA ASP A 19 -4.21 16.02 -2.45
C ASP A 19 -4.99 17.21 -1.91
N ALA A 20 -5.91 16.96 -0.99
CA ALA A 20 -6.63 18.00 -0.28
C ALA A 20 -5.77 18.73 0.77
N GLY A 21 -4.51 18.34 0.97
CA GLY A 21 -3.61 18.94 1.96
C GLY A 21 -3.98 18.60 3.40
N LYS A 22 -4.70 17.49 3.63
CA LYS A 22 -5.02 17.04 5.00
C LYS A 22 -3.81 16.40 5.65
N SER A 23 -3.59 16.69 6.92
CA SER A 23 -2.54 16.08 7.74
C SER A 23 -2.86 14.66 8.20
N GLU A 24 -4.14 14.29 8.21
CA GLU A 24 -4.60 12.96 8.61
C GLU A 24 -5.85 12.52 7.85
N VAL A 25 -6.06 11.21 7.80
CA VAL A 25 -7.22 10.59 7.18
C VAL A 25 -7.68 9.37 7.97
N ILE A 26 -8.98 9.16 8.03
CA ILE A 26 -9.57 7.94 8.60
C ILE A 26 -9.95 7.03 7.44
N VAL A 27 -9.53 5.77 7.53
CA VAL A 27 -9.75 4.75 6.51
C VAL A 27 -10.47 3.55 7.12
N GLU A 28 -11.52 3.09 6.47
CA GLU A 28 -12.35 1.98 6.92
C GLU A 28 -12.72 1.05 5.76
N PRO A 29 -12.83 -0.27 5.99
CA PRO A 29 -12.67 -0.98 7.25
C PRO A 29 -11.20 -1.32 7.53
N ALA A 30 -10.83 -1.47 8.80
CA ALA A 30 -9.47 -1.80 9.22
C ALA A 30 -9.15 -3.29 9.04
N GLY A 31 -8.90 -3.68 7.78
CA GLY A 31 -8.45 -5.04 7.45
C GLY A 31 -6.98 -5.29 7.81
N LYS A 32 -6.66 -6.54 8.21
CA LYS A 32 -5.27 -6.97 8.48
C LYS A 32 -4.31 -6.68 7.33
N LEU A 33 -4.76 -6.91 6.09
CA LEU A 33 -3.99 -6.66 4.88
C LEU A 33 -3.71 -5.17 4.68
N LEU A 34 -4.71 -4.31 4.91
CA LEU A 34 -4.54 -2.86 4.84
C LEU A 34 -3.54 -2.39 5.90
N GLY A 35 -3.63 -2.89 7.14
CA GLY A 35 -2.67 -2.56 8.19
C GLY A 35 -1.23 -2.97 7.85
N ALA A 36 -1.06 -4.14 7.20
CA ALA A 36 0.26 -4.58 6.72
C ALA A 36 0.79 -3.70 5.57
N MET A 37 -0.07 -3.27 4.64
CA MET A 37 0.32 -2.35 3.57
C MET A 37 0.68 -0.97 4.12
N LEU A 38 -0.08 -0.43 5.08
CA LEU A 38 0.23 0.83 5.76
C LEU A 38 1.56 0.76 6.48
N ARG A 39 1.88 -0.37 7.12
CA ARG A 39 3.21 -0.57 7.73
C ARG A 39 4.33 -0.47 6.70
N VAL A 40 4.20 -1.12 5.54
CA VAL A 40 5.20 -1.00 4.47
C VAL A 40 5.32 0.45 3.98
N MET A 41 4.20 1.16 3.84
CA MET A 41 4.21 2.59 3.48
C MET A 41 4.93 3.45 4.53
N GLN A 42 4.76 3.12 5.81
CA GLN A 42 5.41 3.82 6.92
C GLN A 42 6.92 3.57 6.94
N GLU A 43 7.34 2.32 6.79
CA GLU A 43 8.76 1.93 6.77
C GLU A 43 9.53 2.61 5.63
N ASN A 44 8.83 2.89 4.51
CA ASN A 44 9.39 3.59 3.35
C ASN A 44 9.16 5.13 3.38
N GLY A 45 8.59 5.68 4.45
CA GLY A 45 8.43 7.12 4.64
C GLY A 45 7.31 7.80 3.83
N PHE A 46 6.37 7.04 3.26
CA PHE A 46 5.21 7.60 2.55
C PHE A 46 4.10 8.08 3.50
N ILE A 47 4.02 7.49 4.69
CA ILE A 47 3.12 7.92 5.77
C ILE A 47 3.94 8.09 7.05
N GLY A 48 3.50 8.97 7.95
CA GLY A 48 4.20 9.19 9.22
C GLY A 48 3.95 8.06 10.21
N GLY A 49 2.69 7.87 10.56
CA GLY A 49 2.23 6.84 11.47
C GLY A 49 0.77 6.54 11.25
N PHE A 50 0.31 5.42 11.80
CA PHE A 50 -1.10 5.10 11.78
C PHE A 50 -1.51 4.41 13.08
N GLU A 51 -2.77 4.62 13.47
CA GLU A 51 -3.37 4.08 14.68
C GLU A 51 -4.63 3.29 14.33
N PHE A 52 -4.81 2.15 14.99
CA PHE A 52 -6.05 1.39 14.91
C PHE A 52 -7.05 1.92 15.94
N ILE A 53 -8.23 2.29 15.47
CA ILE A 53 -9.35 2.74 16.28
C ILE A 53 -10.42 1.64 16.22
N ASP A 54 -10.76 1.08 17.37
CA ASP A 54 -11.87 0.13 17.47
C ASP A 54 -13.20 0.88 17.55
N ASP A 55 -14.04 0.70 16.53
CA ASP A 55 -15.37 1.30 16.41
C ASP A 55 -16.49 0.27 16.69
N GLY A 56 -16.14 -0.97 17.05
CA GLY A 56 -17.08 -2.07 17.23
C GLY A 56 -17.74 -2.56 15.93
N ARG A 57 -17.30 -2.07 14.75
CA ARG A 57 -17.88 -2.32 13.43
C ARG A 57 -16.86 -2.73 12.36
N GLY A 58 -15.68 -3.18 12.79
CA GLY A 58 -14.60 -3.65 11.91
C GLY A 58 -13.33 -2.80 11.96
N GLY A 59 -13.32 -1.78 12.82
CA GLY A 59 -12.19 -0.91 13.10
C GLY A 59 -11.93 0.10 11.98
N GLN A 60 -11.18 1.14 12.34
CA GLN A 60 -10.74 2.19 11.45
C GLN A 60 -9.23 2.41 11.62
N PHE A 61 -8.53 2.82 10.57
CA PHE A 61 -7.16 3.29 10.66
C PHE A 61 -7.13 4.81 10.53
N ARG A 62 -6.60 5.50 11.55
CA ARG A 62 -6.21 6.90 11.44
C ARG A 62 -4.78 6.95 10.92
N VAL A 63 -4.57 7.52 9.74
CA VAL A 63 -3.28 7.58 9.05
C VAL A 63 -2.81 9.03 8.98
N GLN A 64 -1.57 9.29 9.37
CA GLN A 64 -0.93 10.59 9.26
C GLN A 64 -0.26 10.74 7.90
N LEU A 65 -0.58 11.82 7.20
CA LEU A 65 -0.15 12.11 5.84
C LEU A 65 0.85 13.27 5.86
N PRO A 66 2.15 13.01 5.62
CA PRO A 66 3.16 14.06 5.53
C PRO A 66 3.12 14.81 4.17
N GLY A 67 2.29 14.38 3.22
CA GLY A 67 2.19 14.97 1.89
C GLY A 67 3.24 14.47 0.88
N THR A 68 3.90 13.35 1.16
CA THR A 68 4.95 12.76 0.30
C THR A 68 4.40 11.87 -0.82
N ILE A 69 3.11 11.51 -0.77
CA ILE A 69 2.50 10.57 -1.72
C ILE A 69 2.07 11.31 -2.99
N ASN A 70 2.72 11.02 -4.12
CA ASN A 70 2.34 11.49 -5.44
C ASN A 70 1.22 10.67 -6.07
N LYS A 71 1.22 9.34 -5.88
CA LYS A 71 0.18 8.41 -6.29
C LYS A 71 0.26 7.10 -5.53
N CYS A 72 -0.88 6.61 -5.08
CA CYS A 72 -1.02 5.27 -4.52
C CYS A 72 -2.24 4.56 -5.10
N GLY A 73 -2.18 3.23 -5.17
CA GLY A 73 -3.27 2.44 -5.72
C GLY A 73 -3.14 0.95 -5.43
N ALA A 74 -4.28 0.26 -5.44
CA ALA A 74 -4.31 -1.20 -5.39
C ALA A 74 -4.17 -1.78 -6.81
N ILE A 75 -3.46 -2.89 -6.93
CA ILE A 75 -3.32 -3.63 -8.20
C ILE A 75 -4.41 -4.70 -8.25
N THR A 76 -5.25 -4.65 -9.29
CA THR A 76 -6.35 -5.60 -9.51
C THR A 76 -6.35 -6.06 -10.97
N PRO A 77 -6.35 -7.38 -11.26
CA PRO A 77 -6.27 -8.51 -10.33
C PRO A 77 -4.90 -8.63 -9.64
N ARG A 78 -4.81 -9.43 -8.57
CA ARG A 78 -3.55 -9.70 -7.87
C ARG A 78 -2.69 -10.66 -8.69
N PHE A 79 -1.80 -10.13 -9.49
CA PHE A 79 -0.89 -10.91 -10.32
C PHE A 79 0.16 -11.62 -9.46
N SER A 80 0.41 -12.89 -9.76
CA SER A 80 1.58 -13.61 -9.24
C SER A 80 2.83 -13.07 -9.91
N VAL A 81 3.85 -12.75 -9.11
CA VAL A 81 5.12 -12.17 -9.56
C VAL A 81 6.26 -13.03 -9.06
N GLY A 82 7.06 -13.55 -10.01
CA GLY A 82 8.34 -14.19 -9.71
C GLY A 82 9.44 -13.15 -9.49
N MET A 83 10.57 -13.59 -8.94
CA MET A 83 11.75 -12.72 -8.75
C MET A 83 12.23 -12.10 -10.07
N ALA A 84 12.23 -12.88 -11.16
CA ALA A 84 12.65 -12.43 -12.48
C ALA A 84 11.68 -11.40 -13.11
N ASP A 85 10.41 -11.43 -12.72
CA ASP A 85 9.38 -10.56 -13.29
C ASP A 85 9.26 -9.20 -12.57
N MET A 86 9.95 -9.01 -11.43
CA MET A 86 9.83 -7.77 -10.64
C MET A 86 10.22 -6.52 -11.45
N GLU A 87 11.31 -6.57 -12.22
CA GLU A 87 11.74 -5.42 -13.02
C GLU A 87 10.70 -5.05 -14.09
N TYR A 88 10.02 -6.05 -14.66
CA TYR A 88 8.91 -5.80 -15.58
C TYR A 88 7.79 -5.04 -14.87
N TRP A 89 7.36 -5.50 -13.69
CA TRP A 89 6.27 -4.85 -12.95
C TRP A 89 6.63 -3.47 -12.42
N GLU A 90 7.88 -3.25 -12.04
CA GLU A 90 8.40 -1.91 -11.70
C GLU A 90 8.22 -0.95 -12.87
N SER A 91 8.57 -1.37 -14.09
CA SER A 91 8.42 -0.53 -15.29
C SER A 91 6.96 -0.19 -15.64
N GLN A 92 6.00 -1.02 -15.19
CA GLN A 92 4.58 -0.80 -15.50
C GLN A 92 3.91 0.16 -14.51
N TYR A 93 4.31 0.13 -13.24
CA TYR A 93 3.61 0.85 -12.18
C TYR A 93 4.39 2.02 -11.59
N LEU A 94 5.72 1.96 -11.60
CA LEU A 94 6.57 3.00 -11.04
C LEU A 94 7.04 3.97 -12.13
N PRO A 95 7.16 5.28 -11.84
CA PRO A 95 7.50 6.27 -12.85
C PRO A 95 8.99 6.26 -13.24
N ALA A 96 9.87 5.77 -12.36
CA ALA A 96 11.30 5.68 -12.60
C ALA A 96 11.96 4.56 -11.77
N LYS A 97 13.15 4.12 -12.18
CA LYS A 97 13.95 3.19 -11.38
C LYS A 97 14.35 3.85 -10.06
N ASN A 98 14.26 3.11 -8.96
CA ASN A 98 14.51 3.59 -7.58
C ASN A 98 13.58 4.72 -7.13
N PHE A 99 12.41 4.87 -7.76
CA PHE A 99 11.39 5.82 -7.31
C PHE A 99 10.05 5.11 -7.12
N GLY A 100 9.59 5.09 -5.87
CA GLY A 100 8.38 4.39 -5.50
C GLY A 100 8.59 2.95 -5.07
N ILE A 101 7.54 2.36 -4.55
CA ILE A 101 7.52 0.98 -4.09
C ILE A 101 6.32 0.22 -4.64
N LEU A 102 6.58 -1.01 -5.05
CA LEU A 102 5.56 -2.05 -5.17
C LEU A 102 5.43 -2.77 -3.83
N ILE A 103 4.18 -3.00 -3.42
CA ILE A 103 3.82 -3.75 -2.22
C ILE A 103 3.42 -5.16 -2.66
N VAL A 104 4.11 -6.16 -2.12
CA VAL A 104 3.99 -7.56 -2.52
C VAL A 104 3.62 -8.42 -1.33
N SER A 105 2.62 -9.30 -1.50
CA SER A 105 2.31 -10.36 -0.55
C SER A 105 3.19 -11.56 -0.84
N THR A 106 4.08 -11.90 0.08
CA THR A 106 4.99 -13.05 -0.04
C THR A 106 4.67 -14.10 1.03
N SER A 107 5.38 -15.23 1.01
CA SER A 107 5.28 -16.26 2.05
C SER A 107 5.73 -15.78 3.43
N LYS A 108 6.52 -14.70 3.51
CA LYS A 108 7.00 -14.08 4.75
C LYS A 108 6.16 -12.88 5.20
N GLY A 109 5.07 -12.60 4.50
CA GLY A 109 4.18 -11.47 4.78
C GLY A 109 4.20 -10.42 3.68
N VAL A 110 3.64 -9.26 4.01
CA VAL A 110 3.54 -8.12 3.08
C VAL A 110 4.80 -7.27 3.22
N ILE A 111 5.55 -7.16 2.14
CA ILE A 111 6.85 -6.47 2.09
C ILE A 111 6.96 -5.64 0.82
N SER A 112 7.96 -4.77 0.77
CA SER A 112 8.32 -4.05 -0.46
C SER A 112 8.98 -4.96 -1.49
N HIS A 113 8.89 -4.62 -2.77
CA HIS A 113 9.61 -5.32 -3.83
C HIS A 113 11.13 -5.33 -3.64
N GLU A 114 11.72 -4.27 -3.07
CA GLU A 114 13.15 -4.22 -2.79
C GLU A 114 13.55 -5.25 -1.74
N GLN A 115 12.78 -5.36 -0.65
CA GLN A 115 12.97 -6.41 0.36
C GLN A 115 12.76 -7.81 -0.24
N ALA A 116 11.71 -8.00 -1.04
CA ALA A 116 11.44 -9.27 -1.68
C ALA A 116 12.58 -9.71 -2.62
N ARG A 117 13.17 -8.75 -3.36
CA ARG A 117 14.35 -8.98 -4.20
C ARG A 117 15.58 -9.34 -3.38
N GLY A 118 15.83 -8.63 -2.28
CA GLY A 118 16.95 -8.92 -1.37
C GLY A 118 16.87 -10.31 -0.72
N GLU A 119 15.65 -10.80 -0.48
CA GLU A 119 15.41 -12.14 0.06
C GLU A 119 15.27 -13.23 -1.00
N GLY A 120 15.26 -12.88 -2.29
CA GLY A 120 15.09 -13.82 -3.39
C GLY A 120 13.71 -14.49 -3.43
N ILE A 121 12.66 -13.80 -2.97
CA ILE A 121 11.29 -14.34 -2.91
C ILE A 121 10.34 -13.58 -3.82
N GLY A 122 9.43 -14.32 -4.46
CA GLY A 122 8.30 -13.78 -5.21
C GLY A 122 7.04 -13.70 -4.36
N GLY A 123 5.91 -13.39 -5.01
CA GLY A 123 4.64 -13.28 -4.31
C GLY A 123 3.49 -12.85 -5.22
N GLN A 124 2.57 -12.06 -4.67
CA GLN A 124 1.46 -11.44 -5.38
C GLN A 124 1.49 -9.93 -5.24
N LEU A 125 1.27 -9.21 -6.33
CA LEU A 125 1.17 -7.76 -6.32
C LEU A 125 -0.11 -7.31 -5.60
N LEU A 126 0.04 -6.42 -4.62
CA LEU A 126 -1.09 -5.85 -3.87
C LEU A 126 -1.38 -4.41 -4.27
N GLY A 127 -0.32 -3.61 -4.48
CA GLY A 127 -0.45 -2.19 -4.74
C GLY A 127 0.88 -1.52 -5.02
N TYR A 128 0.83 -0.23 -5.30
CA TYR A 128 1.98 0.63 -5.54
C TYR A 128 1.80 1.97 -4.84
N VAL A 129 2.93 2.60 -4.49
CA VAL A 129 2.99 3.93 -3.89
C VAL A 129 4.24 4.65 -4.38
N TYR A 130 4.11 5.92 -4.77
CA TYR A 130 5.21 6.83 -5.06
C TYR A 130 4.79 8.28 -4.89
#